data_AF-A0A7V5CJL0-F1
#
_entry.id   AF-A0A7V5CJL0-F1
#
_cell.length_a   1.000
_cell.length_b   1.000
_cell.length_c   1.000
_cell.angle_alpha   90.00
_cell.angle_beta   90.00
_cell.angle_gamma   90.00
#
_symmetry.space_group_name_H-M   'P 1'
#
loop_
_entity.id
_entity.type
_entity.pdbx_description
1 polymer ?
#
loop_
_entity_poly.entity_id
_entity_poly.type
_entity_poly.pdbx_seq_one_letter_code
_entity_poly.pdbx_strand_id
1 'polypeptide(L)'
;MPRIIILALALIVLTMPVLAAESFKDVPKDHWAAGAVEKVAEEGIMKGYPNQTFKGDKPITRYELAAALVNMVEFMQQSKKPLVPSGKESSSIGKNWGDQAMSFLRKGGYLPANSPLLTDGSKQVTGPQLAQALASVAAKLIEKQVPPDKDSFKNQAVPAAPSAQPSPVSAQNKS
;
A
#
# COMPACT_ATOMS: atom_id res chain seq x y z
N MET A 1 3.74 55.31 14.44
CA MET A 1 4.34 53.97 14.24
C MET A 1 3.27 53.07 13.64
N PRO A 2 3.41 52.61 12.38
CA PRO A 2 3.42 51.16 12.12
C PRO A 2 4.21 50.82 10.83
N ARG A 3 5.49 50.41 10.94
CA ARG A 3 6.27 49.88 9.80
C ARG A 3 6.87 48.49 10.07
N ILE A 4 6.63 47.93 11.25
CA ILE A 4 7.28 46.69 11.71
C ILE A 4 6.35 45.47 11.58
N ILE A 5 5.04 45.66 11.40
CA ILE A 5 4.07 44.54 11.37
C ILE A 5 4.05 43.82 9.99
N ILE A 6 4.43 44.48 8.90
CA ILE A 6 4.42 43.87 7.55
C ILE A 6 5.63 42.93 7.32
N LEU A 7 6.75 43.12 8.02
CA LEU A 7 7.94 42.27 7.91
C LEU A 7 7.83 40.94 8.68
N ALA A 8 6.94 40.86 9.69
CA ALA A 8 6.76 39.63 10.47
C ALA A 8 5.85 38.59 9.78
N LEU A 9 4.99 39.02 8.84
CA LEU A 9 4.05 38.13 8.14
C LEU A 9 4.66 37.45 6.89
N ALA A 10 5.77 37.98 6.36
CA ALA A 10 6.47 37.40 5.20
C ALA A 10 7.46 36.28 5.56
N LEU A 11 7.84 36.14 6.85
CA LEU A 11 8.85 35.16 7.28
C LEU A 11 8.26 33.78 7.62
N ILE A 12 6.94 33.64 7.75
CA ILE A 12 6.28 32.36 8.10
C ILE A 12 5.98 31.50 6.84
N VAL A 13 6.10 32.06 5.64
CA VAL A 13 5.83 31.32 4.38
C VAL A 13 7.02 30.44 3.94
N LEU A 14 8.23 30.63 4.49
CA LEU A 14 9.45 29.96 3.99
C LEU A 14 9.70 28.55 4.57
N THR A 15 8.86 28.07 5.50
CA THR A 15 9.06 26.75 6.14
C THR A 15 8.01 25.72 5.78
N MET A 16 7.25 25.91 4.69
CA MET A 16 6.45 24.79 4.18
C MET A 16 7.41 23.72 3.69
N PRO A 17 7.45 22.51 4.29
CA PRO A 17 8.13 21.40 3.66
C PRO A 17 7.41 21.19 2.32
N VAL A 18 8.10 21.47 1.22
CA VAL A 18 7.74 20.86 -0.06
C VAL A 18 7.72 19.37 0.24
N LEU A 19 6.55 18.73 0.17
CA LEU A 19 6.48 17.27 0.09
C LEU A 19 7.19 16.91 -1.21
N ALA A 20 8.50 16.69 -1.13
CA ALA A 20 9.25 16.17 -2.24
C ALA A 20 8.72 14.75 -2.47
N ALA A 21 8.20 14.48 -3.67
CA ALA A 21 7.90 13.13 -4.09
C ALA A 21 9.12 12.26 -3.81
N GLU A 22 8.97 11.19 -3.03
CA GLU A 22 10.08 10.31 -2.70
C GLU A 22 10.57 9.65 -3.99
N SER A 23 11.73 10.08 -4.48
CA SER A 23 12.41 9.41 -5.59
C SER A 23 13.25 8.25 -5.05
N PHE A 24 13.05 7.04 -5.56
CA PHE A 24 13.81 5.86 -5.17
C PHE A 24 14.98 5.62 -6.13
N LYS A 25 16.17 5.36 -5.59
CA LYS A 25 17.42 5.15 -6.36
C LYS A 25 17.37 3.95 -7.30
N ASP A 26 16.59 2.93 -6.92
CA ASP A 26 16.43 1.67 -7.62
C ASP A 26 15.13 1.60 -8.45
N VAL A 27 14.44 2.73 -8.61
CA VAL A 27 13.30 2.86 -9.52
C VAL A 27 13.53 4.09 -10.42
N PRO A 28 14.31 3.94 -11.50
CA PRO A 28 14.50 4.99 -12.50
C PRO A 28 13.19 5.48 -13.12
N LYS A 29 13.17 6.70 -13.66
CA LYS A 29 11.95 7.32 -14.23
C LYS A 29 11.36 6.56 -15.42
N ASP A 30 12.19 5.85 -16.16
CA ASP A 30 11.83 5.02 -17.31
C ASP A 30 11.47 3.57 -16.92
N HIS A 31 11.53 3.23 -15.63
CA HIS A 31 11.12 1.93 -15.14
C HIS A 31 9.59 1.76 -15.28
N TRP A 32 9.15 0.58 -15.73
CA TRP A 32 7.72 0.30 -15.99
C TRP A 32 6.81 0.57 -14.77
N ALA A 33 7.35 0.40 -13.56
CA ALA A 33 6.64 0.61 -12.30
C ALA A 33 6.80 2.02 -11.72
N ALA A 34 7.56 2.92 -12.35
CA ALA A 34 7.92 4.23 -11.76
C ALA A 34 6.69 5.02 -11.30
N GLY A 35 5.70 5.21 -12.17
CA GLY A 35 4.47 5.93 -11.82
C GLY A 35 3.61 5.21 -10.77
N ALA A 36 3.61 3.87 -10.75
CA ALA A 36 2.89 3.11 -9.73
C ALA A 36 3.56 3.25 -8.35
N VAL A 37 4.89 3.16 -8.31
CA VAL A 37 5.71 3.31 -7.11
C VAL A 37 5.57 4.73 -6.53
N GLU A 38 5.68 5.74 -7.37
CA GLU A 38 5.47 7.14 -6.99
C GLU A 38 4.08 7.33 -6.37
N LYS A 39 3.03 6.81 -7.03
CA LYS A 39 1.66 6.94 -6.54
C LYS A 39 1.46 6.29 -5.17
N VAL A 40 1.90 5.05 -4.97
CA VAL A 40 1.71 4.38 -3.67
C VAL A 40 2.55 4.99 -2.55
N ALA A 41 3.69 5.62 -2.91
CA ALA A 41 4.54 6.35 -1.98
C ALA A 41 3.91 7.70 -1.56
N GLU A 42 3.42 8.47 -2.53
CA GLU A 42 2.73 9.74 -2.29
C GLU A 42 1.49 9.56 -1.40
N GLU A 43 0.70 8.51 -1.64
CA GLU A 43 -0.50 8.22 -0.85
C GLU A 43 -0.19 7.53 0.49
N GLY A 44 1.09 7.26 0.78
CA GLY A 44 1.53 6.60 2.01
C GLY A 44 1.08 5.14 2.16
N ILE A 45 0.61 4.52 1.07
CA ILE A 45 0.18 3.11 1.03
C ILE A 45 1.41 2.22 1.21
N MET A 46 2.45 2.46 0.43
CA MET A 46 3.76 1.83 0.56
C MET A 46 4.81 2.92 0.80
N LYS A 47 5.91 2.57 1.44
CA LYS A 47 7.05 3.47 1.59
C LYS A 47 8.32 2.69 1.29
N GLY A 48 9.33 3.38 0.78
CA GLY A 48 10.63 2.78 0.59
C GLY A 48 11.39 2.60 1.90
N TYR A 49 12.67 2.32 1.74
CA TYR A 49 13.61 2.07 2.81
C TYR A 49 14.45 3.33 3.10
N PRO A 50 15.02 3.47 4.31
CA PRO A 50 15.80 4.66 4.70
C PRO A 50 16.99 4.97 3.81
N ASN A 51 17.50 3.95 3.10
CA ASN A 51 18.56 4.10 2.11
C ASN A 51 18.07 4.62 0.74
N GLN A 52 16.84 5.15 0.66
CA GLN A 52 16.18 5.66 -0.55
C GLN A 52 16.00 4.58 -1.63
N THR A 53 15.62 3.37 -1.24
CA THR A 53 15.29 2.28 -2.17
C THR A 53 13.86 1.81 -2.01
N PHE A 54 13.26 1.26 -3.06
CA PHE A 54 11.94 0.61 -3.01
C PHE A 54 12.05 -0.92 -2.93
N LYS A 55 13.14 -1.48 -3.46
CA LYS A 55 13.46 -2.91 -3.60
C LYS A 55 12.42 -3.66 -4.42
N GLY A 56 12.09 -3.13 -5.60
CA GLY A 56 11.06 -3.71 -6.49
C GLY A 56 11.29 -5.16 -6.91
N ASP A 57 12.56 -5.58 -7.04
CA ASP A 57 12.92 -6.96 -7.40
C ASP A 57 12.81 -7.96 -6.23
N LYS A 58 12.62 -7.47 -5.00
CA LYS A 58 12.53 -8.31 -3.81
C LYS A 58 11.08 -8.80 -3.64
N PRO A 59 10.85 -10.12 -3.45
CA PRO A 59 9.55 -10.61 -3.04
C PRO A 59 9.05 -9.95 -1.75
N ILE A 60 7.76 -9.60 -1.74
CA ILE A 60 7.12 -9.00 -0.58
C ILE A 60 6.82 -10.06 0.49
N THR A 61 7.06 -9.69 1.75
CA THR A 61 6.67 -10.51 2.91
C THR A 61 5.19 -10.30 3.24
N ARG A 62 4.58 -11.23 3.97
CA ARG A 62 3.20 -11.09 4.42
C ARG A 62 3.01 -9.89 5.34
N TYR A 63 3.99 -9.54 6.18
CA TYR A 63 3.93 -8.31 6.97
C TYR A 63 3.93 -7.06 6.08
N GLU A 64 4.78 -7.01 5.07
CA GLU A 64 4.82 -5.87 4.12
C GLU A 64 3.50 -5.76 3.34
N LEU A 65 2.93 -6.89 2.88
CA LEU A 65 1.60 -6.89 2.25
C LEU A 65 0.50 -6.45 3.22
N ALA A 66 0.51 -6.96 4.46
CA ALA A 66 -0.49 -6.60 5.45
C ALA A 66 -0.47 -5.10 5.76
N ALA A 67 0.71 -4.51 5.93
CA ALA A 67 0.85 -3.07 6.13
C ALA A 67 0.31 -2.27 4.94
N ALA A 68 0.67 -2.66 3.70
CA ALA A 68 0.16 -2.00 2.50
C ALA A 68 -1.37 -2.05 2.40
N LEU A 69 -1.98 -3.20 2.72
CA LEU A 69 -3.44 -3.35 2.71
C LEU A 69 -4.12 -2.49 3.78
N VAL A 70 -3.55 -2.40 4.98
CA VAL A 70 -4.07 -1.53 6.05
C VAL A 70 -4.04 -0.07 5.61
N ASN A 71 -2.90 0.40 5.10
CA ASN A 71 -2.77 1.78 4.66
C ASN A 71 -3.69 2.09 3.47
N MET A 72 -3.87 1.14 2.54
CA MET A 72 -4.83 1.27 1.46
C MET A 72 -6.27 1.39 1.98
N VAL A 73 -6.67 0.57 2.95
CA VAL A 73 -8.00 0.64 3.57
C VAL A 73 -8.23 1.99 4.23
N GLU A 74 -7.23 2.54 4.92
CA GLU A 74 -7.30 3.84 5.57
C GLU A 74 -7.37 5.00 4.58
N PHE A 75 -6.55 4.95 3.54
CA PHE A 75 -6.61 5.90 2.43
C PHE A 75 -8.02 5.95 1.83
N MET A 76 -8.60 4.78 1.54
CA MET A 76 -9.95 4.66 0.98
C MET A 76 -11.06 5.08 1.97
N GLN A 77 -10.82 5.00 3.27
CA GLN A 77 -11.75 5.44 4.32
C GLN A 77 -11.58 6.92 4.71
N GLN A 78 -10.75 7.67 3.98
CA GLN A 78 -10.46 9.09 4.21
C GLN A 78 -9.94 9.40 5.62
N SER A 79 -9.38 8.43 6.34
CA SER A 79 -8.69 8.68 7.60
C SER A 79 -7.35 9.34 7.29
N LYS A 80 -7.23 10.65 7.58
CA LYS A 80 -6.05 11.51 7.29
C LYS A 80 -4.74 11.11 8.01
N LYS A 81 -4.60 9.89 8.53
CA LYS A 81 -3.41 9.41 9.25
C LYS A 81 -3.17 7.91 8.99
N PRO A 82 -2.01 7.50 8.43
CA PRO A 82 -1.62 6.09 8.35
C PRO A 82 -1.42 5.49 9.75
N LEU A 83 -2.07 4.37 10.09
CA LEU A 83 -1.86 3.65 11.34
C LEU A 83 -0.58 2.79 11.32
N VAL A 84 -0.04 2.48 10.12
CA VAL A 84 1.16 1.64 9.99
C VAL A 84 2.18 2.30 9.05
N PRO A 85 3.33 2.81 9.56
CA PRO A 85 4.41 3.23 8.66
C PRO A 85 4.93 2.00 7.91
N SER A 86 4.72 1.98 6.58
CA SER A 86 5.41 1.06 5.69
C SER A 86 6.92 1.38 5.74
N GLY A 87 7.79 0.37 5.72
CA GLY A 87 9.25 0.54 5.83
C GLY A 87 9.80 0.16 7.21
N LYS A 88 10.97 -0.51 7.24
CA LYS A 88 11.58 -1.07 8.46
C LYS A 88 12.20 -0.02 9.42
N GLU A 89 11.64 1.18 9.56
CA GLU A 89 11.94 2.07 10.70
C GLU A 89 11.03 1.79 11.90
N SER A 90 10.91 0.51 12.23
CA SER A 90 10.41 -0.01 13.49
C SER A 90 11.55 -0.09 14.51
N SER A 91 12.31 0.99 14.65
CA SER A 91 13.17 1.22 15.81
C SER A 91 12.43 2.04 16.88
N SER A 92 11.41 2.81 16.49
CA SER A 92 10.57 3.61 17.41
C SER A 92 9.10 3.15 17.50
N ILE A 93 8.64 2.32 16.56
CA ILE A 93 7.40 1.52 16.72
C ILE A 93 7.87 0.10 17.05
N GLY A 94 7.45 -0.44 18.19
CA GLY A 94 7.98 -1.67 18.76
C GLY A 94 7.98 -2.88 17.82
N LYS A 95 8.58 -3.97 18.31
CA LYS A 95 8.88 -5.27 17.66
C LYS A 95 7.73 -5.98 16.89
N ASN A 96 6.56 -5.37 16.71
CA ASN A 96 5.27 -5.99 16.37
C ASN A 96 4.44 -5.25 15.29
N TRP A 97 4.98 -4.28 14.54
CA TRP A 97 4.22 -3.53 13.51
C TRP A 97 3.45 -4.42 12.51
N GLY A 98 4.08 -5.51 12.07
CA GLY A 98 3.46 -6.46 11.14
C GLY A 98 2.31 -7.24 11.77
N ASP A 99 2.47 -7.62 13.04
CA ASP A 99 1.41 -8.28 13.82
C ASP A 99 0.21 -7.34 14.04
N GLN A 100 0.47 -6.05 14.22
CA GLN A 100 -0.60 -5.04 14.34
C GLN A 100 -1.40 -4.94 13.05
N ALA A 101 -0.73 -4.87 11.89
CA ALA A 101 -1.41 -4.84 10.60
C ALA A 101 -2.26 -6.10 10.36
N MET A 102 -1.69 -7.28 10.62
CA MET A 102 -2.44 -8.55 10.53
C MET A 102 -3.62 -8.62 11.50
N SER A 103 -3.44 -8.13 12.73
CA SER A 103 -4.50 -8.07 13.73
C SER A 103 -5.64 -7.14 13.29
N PHE A 104 -5.31 -5.99 12.70
CA PHE A 104 -6.30 -5.08 12.11
C PHE A 104 -7.10 -5.77 10.99
N LEU A 105 -6.41 -6.40 10.04
CA LEU A 105 -7.06 -7.07 8.91
C LEU A 105 -7.99 -8.20 9.37
N ARG A 106 -7.56 -8.97 10.38
CA ARG A 106 -8.36 -10.02 11.01
C ARG A 106 -9.58 -9.47 11.76
N LYS A 107 -9.36 -8.53 12.68
CA LYS A 107 -10.44 -7.97 13.53
C LYS A 107 -11.44 -7.14 12.71
N GLY A 108 -10.97 -6.46 11.67
CA GLY A 108 -11.80 -5.69 10.74
C GLY A 108 -12.57 -6.55 9.73
N GLY A 109 -12.32 -7.87 9.69
CA GLY A 109 -12.95 -8.78 8.73
C GLY A 109 -12.49 -8.56 7.28
N TYR A 110 -11.33 -7.95 7.07
CA TYR A 110 -10.74 -7.76 5.74
C TYR A 110 -10.01 -9.01 5.25
N LEU A 111 -9.56 -9.87 6.17
CA LEU A 111 -9.02 -11.20 5.87
C LEU A 111 -9.75 -12.26 6.71
N PRO A 112 -10.02 -13.45 6.15
CA PRO A 112 -10.62 -14.53 6.90
C PRO A 112 -9.66 -15.04 7.99
N ALA A 113 -10.18 -15.43 9.15
CA ALA A 113 -9.38 -15.79 10.33
C ALA A 113 -8.41 -16.96 10.09
N ASN A 114 -8.72 -17.84 9.15
CA ASN A 114 -7.89 -18.98 8.72
C ASN A 114 -6.98 -18.65 7.53
N SER A 115 -6.88 -17.38 7.11
CA SER A 115 -6.01 -17.01 6.00
C SER A 115 -4.55 -17.34 6.32
N PRO A 116 -3.81 -18.00 5.40
CA PRO A 116 -2.38 -18.22 5.58
C PRO A 116 -1.57 -16.92 5.65
N LEU A 117 -2.13 -15.79 5.20
CA LEU A 117 -1.52 -14.47 5.34
C LEU A 117 -1.42 -14.02 6.80
N LEU A 118 -2.28 -14.51 7.69
CA LEU A 118 -2.32 -14.13 9.12
C LEU A 118 -1.42 -15.02 9.99
N THR A 119 -0.50 -15.77 9.38
CA THR A 119 0.42 -16.67 10.07
C THR A 119 1.81 -16.03 10.20
N ASP A 120 2.90 -16.79 10.03
CA ASP A 120 4.26 -16.23 10.05
C ASP A 120 4.40 -15.13 8.98
N GLY A 121 4.52 -13.89 9.44
CA GLY A 121 4.53 -12.73 8.57
C GLY A 121 5.85 -12.47 7.86
N SER A 122 6.92 -13.18 8.24
CA SER A 122 8.21 -13.11 7.55
C SER A 122 8.23 -13.88 6.23
N LYS A 123 7.28 -14.81 6.04
CA LYS A 123 7.16 -15.59 4.81
C LYS A 123 6.72 -14.72 3.63
N GLN A 124 7.12 -15.14 2.44
CA GLN A 124 6.73 -14.51 1.19
C GLN A 124 5.25 -14.75 0.89
N VAL A 125 4.68 -13.85 0.08
CA VAL A 125 3.32 -13.96 -0.44
C VAL A 125 3.33 -14.71 -1.76
N THR A 126 2.45 -15.69 -1.92
CA THR A 126 2.23 -16.37 -3.20
C THR A 126 1.14 -15.69 -4.02
N GLY A 127 1.07 -15.95 -5.34
CA GLY A 127 0.00 -15.44 -6.20
C GLY A 127 -1.42 -15.69 -5.65
N PRO A 128 -1.77 -16.93 -5.24
CA PRO A 128 -3.06 -17.20 -4.62
C PRO A 128 -3.32 -16.43 -3.31
N GLN A 129 -2.29 -16.22 -2.50
CA GLN A 129 -2.41 -15.45 -1.26
C GLN A 129 -2.67 -13.97 -1.56
N LEU A 130 -1.95 -13.39 -2.53
CA LEU A 130 -2.20 -12.04 -3.00
C LEU A 130 -3.64 -11.89 -3.53
N ALA A 131 -4.10 -12.82 -4.36
CA ALA A 131 -5.44 -12.82 -4.91
C ALA A 131 -6.52 -12.88 -3.81
N GLN A 132 -6.36 -13.76 -2.82
CA GLN A 132 -7.25 -13.83 -1.66
C GLN A 132 -7.30 -12.49 -0.92
N ALA A 133 -6.14 -11.87 -0.70
CA ALA A 133 -6.05 -10.62 0.04
C ALA A 133 -6.81 -9.49 -0.65
N LEU A 134 -6.55 -9.31 -1.96
CA LEU A 134 -7.20 -8.27 -2.77
C LEU A 134 -8.71 -8.49 -2.83
N ALA A 135 -9.16 -9.72 -3.11
CA ALA A 135 -10.58 -10.05 -3.18
C ALA A 135 -11.30 -9.77 -1.85
N SER A 136 -10.70 -10.18 -0.73
CA SER A 136 -11.32 -10.04 0.60
C SER A 136 -11.39 -8.57 1.04
N VAL A 137 -10.32 -7.80 0.82
CA VAL A 137 -10.29 -6.37 1.13
C VAL A 137 -11.27 -5.60 0.25
N ALA A 138 -11.29 -5.85 -1.06
CA ALA A 138 -12.21 -5.20 -1.98
C ALA A 138 -13.67 -5.50 -1.62
N ALA A 139 -14.02 -6.77 -1.39
CA ALA A 139 -15.36 -7.17 -0.96
C ALA A 139 -15.77 -6.44 0.33
N LYS A 140 -14.86 -6.33 1.31
CA LYS A 140 -15.15 -5.65 2.58
C LYS A 140 -15.34 -4.14 2.43
N LEU A 141 -14.57 -3.50 1.54
CA LEU A 141 -14.70 -2.08 1.24
C LEU A 141 -16.02 -1.78 0.52
N ILE A 142 -16.42 -2.64 -0.42
CA ILE A 142 -17.71 -2.54 -1.13
C ILE A 142 -18.87 -2.75 -0.16
N GLU A 143 -18.82 -3.81 0.68
CA GLU A 143 -19.85 -4.08 1.70
C GLU A 143 -20.09 -2.87 2.61
N LYS A 144 -19.03 -2.14 2.98
CA LYS A 144 -19.15 -0.94 3.81
C LYS A 144 -19.75 0.28 3.08
N GLN A 145 -19.69 0.32 1.76
CA GLN A 145 -20.20 1.43 0.95
C GLN A 145 -21.60 1.16 0.38
N VAL A 146 -22.02 -0.10 0.29
CA VAL A 146 -23.33 -0.51 -0.23
C VAL A 146 -24.27 -0.80 0.96
N PRO A 147 -25.39 -0.06 1.14
CA PRO A 147 -26.40 -0.45 2.13
C PRO A 147 -26.90 -1.86 1.80
N PRO A 148 -27.17 -2.74 2.79
CA PRO A 148 -27.41 -4.15 2.54
C PRO A 148 -28.69 -4.37 1.72
N ASP A 149 -28.57 -4.47 0.40
CA ASP A 149 -29.62 -5.02 -0.45
C ASP A 149 -29.38 -6.53 -0.59
N LYS A 150 -30.21 -7.29 0.14
CA LYS A 150 -30.10 -8.74 0.32
C LYS A 150 -30.39 -9.54 -0.97
N ASP A 151 -30.86 -8.88 -2.03
CA ASP A 151 -31.36 -9.55 -3.24
C ASP A 151 -30.39 -9.47 -4.45
N SER A 152 -29.32 -8.68 -4.37
CA SER A 152 -28.41 -8.41 -5.50
C SER A 152 -27.33 -9.49 -5.76
N PHE A 153 -27.01 -10.35 -4.77
CA PHE A 153 -25.97 -11.38 -4.90
C PHE A 153 -26.42 -12.64 -5.67
N LYS A 154 -27.70 -12.81 -5.98
CA LYS A 154 -28.21 -14.02 -6.65
C LYS A 154 -27.95 -14.05 -8.16
N ASN A 155 -27.61 -12.92 -8.79
CA ASN A 155 -27.64 -12.79 -10.26
C ASN A 155 -26.33 -12.31 -10.94
N GLN A 156 -25.18 -12.32 -10.27
CA GLN A 156 -23.91 -11.99 -10.93
C GLN A 156 -23.05 -13.25 -11.13
N ALA A 157 -23.15 -13.83 -12.33
CA ALA A 157 -22.16 -14.78 -12.81
C ALA A 157 -20.80 -14.06 -12.89
N VAL A 158 -19.77 -14.66 -12.29
CA VAL A 158 -18.39 -14.15 -12.38
C VAL A 158 -17.97 -14.21 -13.86
N PRO A 159 -17.68 -13.08 -14.54
CA PRO A 159 -17.19 -13.14 -15.91
C PRO A 159 -15.85 -13.85 -15.94
N ALA A 160 -15.69 -14.79 -16.88
CA ALA A 160 -14.44 -15.50 -17.10
C ALA A 160 -13.30 -14.50 -17.33
N ALA A 161 -12.17 -14.72 -16.67
CA ALA A 161 -10.99 -13.86 -16.80
C ALA A 161 -10.54 -13.80 -18.27
N PRO A 162 -10.21 -12.62 -18.82
CA PRO A 162 -9.62 -12.51 -20.15
C PRO A 162 -8.30 -13.28 -20.18
N SER A 163 -8.10 -14.06 -21.24
CA SER A 163 -6.92 -14.88 -21.46
C SER A 163 -5.65 -14.03 -21.31
N ALA A 164 -4.75 -14.45 -20.41
CA ALA A 164 -3.49 -13.76 -20.15
C ALA A 164 -2.71 -13.58 -21.45
N GLN A 165 -2.40 -12.32 -21.80
CA GLN A 165 -1.42 -12.04 -22.84
C GLN A 165 -0.04 -12.53 -22.35
N PRO A 166 0.73 -13.25 -23.19
CA PRO A 166 2.06 -13.71 -22.79
C PRO A 166 2.98 -12.50 -22.60
N SER A 167 3.64 -12.43 -21.45
CA SER A 167 4.74 -11.48 -21.21
C SER A 167 5.85 -11.69 -22.25
N PRO A 168 6.48 -10.62 -22.77
CA PRO A 168 7.61 -10.77 -23.67
C PRO A 168 8.76 -11.44 -22.91
N VAL A 169 9.16 -12.62 -23.39
CA VAL A 169 10.31 -13.39 -22.93
C VAL A 169 11.56 -12.52 -23.11
N SER A 170 12.32 -12.36 -22.02
CA SER A 170 13.66 -11.79 -22.02
C SER A 170 14.52 -12.44 -23.11
N ALA A 171 14.74 -11.72 -24.20
CA ALA A 171 15.75 -12.07 -25.20
C ALA A 171 17.12 -11.74 -24.62
N GLN A 172 17.68 -12.66 -23.84
CA GLN A 172 19.09 -12.69 -23.54
C GLN A 172 19.72 -13.90 -24.22
N ASN A 173 20.71 -13.59 -25.05
CA ASN A 173 21.85 -14.42 -25.42
C ASN A 173 21.72 -15.35 -26.65
N LYS A 174 22.22 -14.84 -27.79
CA LYS A 174 23.14 -15.55 -28.69
C LYS A 174 23.68 -14.60 -29.76
N SER A 175 24.94 -14.21 -29.62
CA SER A 175 25.99 -14.27 -30.66
C SER A 175 27.29 -13.73 -30.10
#